data_AF-A0A382YLL8-F1
#
_entry.id   AF-A0A382YLL8-F1
#
_cell.length_a   1.000
_cell.length_b   1.000
_cell.length_c   1.000
_cell.angle_alpha   90.00
_cell.angle_beta   90.00
_cell.angle_gamma   90.00
#
_symmetry.space_group_name_H-M   'P 1'
#
loop_
_entity.id
_entity.type
_entity.pdbx_description
1 polymer ?
#
loop_
_entity_poly.entity_id
_entity_poly.type
_entity_poly.pdbx_seq_one_letter_code
_entity_poly.pdbx_strand_id
1 'polypeptide(L)' 'MSKPILGMFAGLAAGVVFGVAAITYFEVASWFDRWCVLCSAVLFSQLLGATIASALGKPHRID' A
#
# COMPACT_ATOMS: atom_id res chain seq x y z
N MET A 1 28.68 -37.72 -7.15
CA MET A 1 29.02 -36.27 -7.27
C MET A 1 29.46 -35.75 -5.92
N SER A 2 30.49 -34.91 -5.88
CA SER A 2 31.10 -34.41 -4.64
C SER A 2 30.10 -33.58 -3.83
N LYS A 3 29.89 -33.97 -2.57
CA LYS A 3 29.07 -33.29 -1.54
C LYS A 3 29.10 -31.74 -1.57
N PRO A 4 30.25 -31.05 -1.82
CA PRO A 4 30.28 -29.59 -1.93
C PRO A 4 29.44 -28.99 -3.07
N ILE A 5 29.35 -29.67 -4.22
CA ILE A 5 28.60 -29.13 -5.39
C ILE A 5 27.10 -29.12 -5.09
N LEU A 6 26.60 -30.16 -4.42
CA LEU A 6 25.20 -30.25 -4.03
C LEU A 6 24.81 -29.15 -3.03
N GLY A 7 25.68 -28.84 -2.07
CA GLY A 7 25.46 -27.76 -1.12
C GLY A 7 25.42 -26.37 -1.77
N MET A 8 26.24 -26.14 -2.80
CA MET A 8 26.26 -24.89 -3.54
C MET A 8 24.96 -24.66 -4.32
N PHE A 9 24.43 -25.69 -4.98
CA PHE A 9 23.13 -25.60 -5.68
C PHE A 9 21.95 -25.45 -4.71
N ALA A 10 22.00 -26.12 -3.56
CA ALA A 10 20.97 -25.96 -2.52
C ALA A 10 20.96 -24.55 -1.93
N GLY A 11 22.14 -23.97 -1.65
CA GLY A 11 22.25 -22.59 -1.17
C GLY A 11 21.76 -21.57 -2.20
N LEU A 12 22.08 -21.78 -3.48
CA LEU A 12 21.58 -20.94 -4.58
C LEU A 12 20.06 -20.99 -4.67
N ALA A 13 19.47 -22.19 -4.66
CA ALA A 13 18.03 -22.38 -4.73
C ALA A 13 17.32 -21.73 -3.54
N ALA A 14 17.84 -21.91 -2.32
CA ALA A 14 17.29 -21.29 -1.11
C ALA A 14 17.37 -19.76 -1.17
N GLY A 15 18.49 -19.20 -1.64
CA GLY A 15 18.67 -17.76 -1.80
C GLY A 15 17.70 -17.14 -2.82
N VAL A 16 17.46 -17.82 -3.94
CA VAL A 16 16.49 -17.37 -4.95
C VAL A 16 15.07 -17.37 -4.38
N VAL A 17 14.68 -18.43 -3.68
CA VAL A 17 13.35 -18.53 -3.07
C VAL A 17 13.13 -17.42 -2.02
N PHE A 18 14.12 -17.16 -1.16
CA PHE A 18 14.05 -16.07 -0.19
C PHE A 18 14.02 -14.69 -0.85
N GLY A 19 14.80 -14.48 -1.91
CA GLY A 19 14.80 -13.23 -2.66
C GLY A 19 13.44 -12.94 -3.32
N VAL A 20 12.84 -13.94 -3.97
CA VAL A 20 11.51 -13.81 -4.59
C VAL A 20 10.42 -13.59 -3.54
N ALA A 21 10.49 -14.30 -2.40
CA ALA A 21 9.57 -14.10 -1.29
C ALA A 21 9.66 -12.69 -0.68
N ALA A 22 10.88 -12.14 -0.56
CA ALA A 22 11.08 -10.78 -0.08
C ALA A 22 10.50 -9.75 -1.07
N ILE A 23 10.79 -9.88 -2.37
CA ILE A 23 10.29 -8.97 -3.40
C ILE A 23 8.75 -8.96 -3.42
N THR A 24 8.12 -10.14 -3.39
CA THR A 24 6.65 -10.25 -3.39
C THR A 24 6.04 -9.66 -2.13
N TYR A 25 6.67 -9.83 -0.96
CA TYR A 25 6.22 -9.17 0.27
C TYR A 25 6.27 -7.64 0.18
N PHE A 26 7.37 -7.07 -0.34
CA PHE A 26 7.51 -5.63 -0.49
C PHE A 26 6.54 -5.04 -1.52
N GLU A 27 6.30 -5.73 -2.64
CA GLU A 27 5.30 -5.37 -3.64
C GLU A 27 3.90 -5.30 -3.01
N VAL A 28 3.50 -6.34 -2.27
CA VAL A 28 2.19 -6.38 -1.58
C VAL A 28 2.07 -5.26 -0.55
N ALA A 29 3.11 -5.00 0.24
CA ALA A 29 3.11 -3.90 1.20
C ALA A 29 2.96 -2.53 0.50
N SER A 30 3.68 -2.32 -0.61
CA SER A 30 3.57 -1.09 -1.41
C SER A 30 2.19 -0.92 -2.05
N TRP A 31 1.53 -2.02 -2.39
CA TRP A 31 0.17 -2.03 -2.90
C TRP A 31 -0.83 -1.56 -1.83
N PHE A 32 -0.75 -2.14 -0.63
CA PHE A 32 -1.59 -1.72 0.50
C PHE A 32 -1.40 -0.25 0.87
N ASP A 33 -0.18 0.27 0.84
CA ASP A 33 0.11 1.67 1.13
C ASP A 33 -0.57 2.61 0.12
N ARG A 34 -0.51 2.28 -1.19
CA ARG A 34 -1.23 3.03 -2.24
C ARG A 34 -2.74 3.06 -2.03
N TRP A 35 -3.33 1.91 -1.68
CA TRP A 35 -4.78 1.84 -1.39
C TRP A 35 -5.15 2.62 -0.14
N CYS A 36 -4.31 2.58 0.90
CA CYS A 36 -4.52 3.34 2.12
C CYS A 36 -4.55 4.86 1.83
N VAL A 37 -3.58 5.35 1.05
CA VAL A 37 -3.53 6.76 0.62
C VAL A 37 -4.74 7.14 -0.21
N LEU A 38 -5.14 6.31 -1.17
CA LEU A 38 -6.33 6.56 -2.01
C LEU A 38 -7.61 6.62 -1.18
N CYS A 39 -7.85 5.66 -0.30
CA CYS A 39 -9.02 5.65 0.59
C CYS A 39 -9.04 6.87 1.51
N SER A 40 -7.88 7.25 2.07
CA SER A 40 -7.74 8.43 2.92
C SER A 40 -8.08 9.72 2.17
N ALA A 41 -7.61 9.85 0.92
CA ALA A 41 -7.89 11.01 0.07
C ALA A 41 -9.37 11.13 -0.31
N VAL A 42 -10.02 9.99 -0.62
CA VAL A 42 -11.46 9.96 -0.92
C VAL A 42 -12.27 10.40 0.30
N LEU A 43 -11.99 9.83 1.49
CA LEU A 43 -12.67 10.24 2.72
C LEU A 43 -12.46 11.72 3.03
N PHE A 44 -11.23 12.22 2.88
CA PHE A 44 -10.93 13.64 3.06
C PHE A 44 -11.74 14.53 2.11
N SER A 45 -11.81 14.18 0.82
CA SER A 45 -12.58 14.97 -0.17
C SER A 45 -14.09 14.97 0.12
N GLN A 46 -14.65 13.87 0.61
CA GLN A 46 -16.05 13.80 1.02
C GLN A 46 -16.33 14.68 2.24
N LEU A 47 -15.46 14.63 3.25
CA LEU A 47 -15.55 15.49 4.44
C LEU A 47 -15.40 16.98 4.07
N LEU A 48 -14.46 17.30 3.17
CA LEU A 48 -14.27 18.66 2.68
C LEU A 48 -15.52 19.16 1.93
N GLY A 49 -16.06 18.35 1.01
CA GLY A 49 -17.27 18.67 0.27
C GLY A 49 -18.47 18.88 1.18
N ALA A 50 -18.66 18.00 2.16
CA ALA A 50 -19.71 18.15 3.18
C ALA A 50 -19.54 19.42 4.00
N THR A 51 -18.30 19.78 4.37
CA THR A 51 -17.99 20.99 5.12
C THR A 51 -18.31 22.25 4.30
N ILE A 52 -17.89 22.30 3.04
CA ILE A 52 -18.18 23.43 2.14
C ILE A 52 -19.69 23.57 1.92
N ALA A 53 -20.38 22.46 1.64
CA ALA A 53 -21.84 22.46 1.50
C ALA A 53 -22.54 22.95 2.77
N SER A 54 -22.04 22.57 3.96
CA SER A 54 -22.57 23.05 5.24
C SER A 54 -22.31 24.54 5.49
N ALA A 55 -21.22 25.09 4.94
CA ALA A 55 -20.87 26.50 5.07
C ALA A 55 -21.69 27.37 4.12
N LEU A 56 -21.88 26.93 2.87
CA LEU A 56 -22.66 27.65 1.85
C LEU A 56 -24.17 27.48 2.01
N GLY A 57 -24.61 26.33 2.54
CA GLY A 57 -26.03 26.03 2.76
C GLY A 57 -26.65 26.73 3.95
N LYS A 58 -25.88 27.47 4.75
CA LYS A 58 -26.44 28.33 5.79
C LYS A 58 -27.04 29.57 5.12
N PRO A 59 -28.37 29.77 5.15
CA PRO A 59 -28.92 31.06 4.76
C PRO A 59 -28.31 32.10 5.70
N HIS A 60 -27.59 33.06 5.14
CA HIS A 60 -27.32 34.32 5.83
C HIS A 60 -28.70 34.90 6.16
N ARG A 61 -29.14 34.75 7.41
CA ARG A 61 -30.28 35.49 7.94
C ARG A 61 -29.87 36.96 7.86
N ILE A 62 -30.39 37.63 6.85
CA ILE A 62 -30.41 39.09 6.75
C ILE A 62 -31.62 39.49 7.61
N ASP A 63 -31.42 39.51 8.92
CA ASP A 63 -32.26 40.24 9.86
C ASP A 63 -31.44 41.45 10.35
#